data_AF-A0A2V1ARH8-F1
#
_entry.id   AF-A0A2V1ARH8-F1
#
_cell.length_a   1.000
_cell.length_b   1.000
_cell.length_c   1.000
_cell.angle_alpha   90.00
_cell.angle_beta   90.00
_cell.angle_gamma   90.00
#
_symmetry.space_group_name_H-M   'P 1'
#
loop_
_entity.id
_entity.type
_entity.pdbx_description
1 polymer ?
#
loop_
_entity_poly.entity_id
_entity_poly.type
_entity_poly.pdbx_seq_one_letter_code
_entity_poly.pdbx_strand_id
1 'polypeptide(L)'
;MSDRLTQLQICLDQLVAQFNATINYVNTQGELAPLDEDKSSVINLAANAPLPGTKKENTEQPSQAGNSEASGATSRPKPSFDSVINELSTDIILKSRQISMIIDSLPGIGTLPETQLKTIGDLVDETNCSNGVKSS
;
A
#
# COMPACT_ATOMS: atom_id res chain seq x y z
N MET A 1 -25.56 -4.48 10.29
CA MET A 1 -24.51 -4.31 9.25
C MET A 1 -23.17 -3.99 9.94
N SER A 2 -22.49 -5.01 10.47
CA SER A 2 -21.18 -4.90 11.16
C SER A 2 -19.99 -4.72 10.20
N ASP A 3 -20.27 -4.54 8.91
CA ASP A 3 -19.30 -4.59 7.81
C ASP A 3 -18.28 -3.44 7.84
N ARG A 4 -18.56 -2.35 8.56
CA ARG A 4 -17.61 -1.23 8.73
C ARG A 4 -16.40 -1.59 9.59
N LEU A 5 -16.58 -2.44 10.61
CA LEU A 5 -15.46 -2.90 11.43
C LEU A 5 -14.55 -3.85 10.65
N THR A 6 -15.16 -4.76 9.88
CA THR A 6 -14.42 -5.64 8.95
C THR A 6 -13.69 -4.83 7.88
N GLN A 7 -14.34 -3.81 7.33
CA GLN A 7 -13.73 -2.89 6.36
C GLN A 7 -12.54 -2.12 6.97
N LEU A 8 -12.66 -1.64 8.21
CA LEU A 8 -11.55 -1.00 8.92
C LEU A 8 -10.37 -1.96 9.06
N GLN A 9 -10.63 -3.22 9.42
CA GLN A 9 -9.60 -4.24 9.54
C GLN A 9 -8.89 -4.49 8.20
N ILE A 10 -9.64 -4.65 7.11
CA ILE A 10 -9.08 -4.83 5.76
C ILE A 10 -8.24 -3.60 5.35
N CYS A 11 -8.71 -2.39 5.64
CA CYS A 11 -7.98 -1.16 5.32
C CYS A 11 -6.66 -1.06 6.11
N LEU A 12 -6.66 -1.46 7.38
CA LEU A 12 -5.44 -1.51 8.20
C LEU A 12 -4.44 -2.54 7.64
N ASP A 13 -4.91 -3.74 7.31
CA ASP A 13 -4.06 -4.81 6.77
C ASP A 13 -3.44 -4.39 5.42
N GLN A 14 -4.22 -3.74 4.56
CA GLN A 14 -3.73 -3.18 3.30
C GLN A 14 -2.68 -2.07 3.52
N LEU A 15 -2.87 -1.21 4.52
CA LEU A 15 -1.91 -0.15 4.84
C LEU A 15 -0.56 -0.73 5.27
N VAL A 16 -0.56 -1.74 6.13
CA VAL A 16 0.67 -2.39 6.60
C VAL A 16 1.40 -3.09 5.45
N ALA A 17 0.66 -3.76 4.56
CA ALA A 17 1.24 -4.37 3.37
C ALA A 17 1.89 -3.33 2.44
N GLN A 18 1.24 -2.18 2.24
CA GLN A 18 1.78 -1.08 1.45
C GLN A 18 3.02 -0.44 2.09
N PHE A 19 3.08 -0.31 3.41
CA PHE A 19 4.28 0.14 4.11
C PHE A 19 5.46 -0.80 3.87
N ASN A 20 5.25 -2.11 4.00
CA ASN A 20 6.30 -3.09 3.78
C ASN A 20 6.80 -3.09 2.33
N ALA A 21 5.88 -3.03 1.36
CA ALA A 21 6.21 -2.93 -0.06
C ALA A 21 6.98 -1.64 -0.38
N THR A 22 6.58 -0.51 0.21
CA THR A 22 7.25 0.78 0.01
C THR A 22 8.66 0.77 0.58
N ILE A 23 8.86 0.24 1.80
CA ILE A 23 10.19 0.12 2.41
C ILE A 23 11.09 -0.82 1.58
N ASN A 24 10.57 -1.96 1.12
CA ASN A 24 11.34 -2.87 0.27
C ASN A 24 11.68 -2.23 -1.08
N TYR A 25 10.78 -1.44 -1.65
CA TYR A 25 11.05 -0.68 -2.88
C TYR A 25 12.15 0.35 -2.66
N VAL A 26 12.09 1.14 -1.58
CA VAL A 26 13.15 2.09 -1.20
C VAL A 26 14.49 1.38 -0.98
N ASN A 27 14.48 0.22 -0.32
CA ASN A 27 15.72 -0.51 -0.03
C ASN A 27 16.36 -1.13 -1.28
N THR A 28 15.55 -1.55 -2.27
CA THR A 28 16.05 -2.23 -3.48
C THR A 28 16.34 -1.29 -4.64
N GLN A 29 15.63 -0.17 -4.73
CA GLN A 29 15.74 0.80 -5.84
C GLN A 29 16.26 2.17 -5.39
N GLY A 30 16.40 2.40 -4.08
CA GLY A 30 17.02 3.61 -3.56
C GLY A 30 18.49 3.63 -3.94
N GLU A 31 18.84 4.53 -4.84
CA GLU A 31 20.23 4.79 -5.17
C GLU A 31 20.92 5.35 -3.91
N LEU A 32 22.04 4.74 -3.52
CA LEU A 32 22.85 5.23 -2.41
C LEU A 32 23.33 6.64 -2.76
N ALA A 33 23.08 7.58 -1.86
CA ALA A 33 23.53 8.95 -2.04
C ALA A 33 25.06 8.97 -2.26
N PRO A 34 25.56 9.80 -3.20
CA PRO A 34 26.99 10.02 -3.35
C PRO A 34 27.60 10.49 -2.03
N LEU A 35 28.72 9.91 -1.64
CA LEU A 35 29.46 10.24 -0.42
C LEU A 35 30.26 11.56 -0.55
N ASP A 36 30.37 12.06 -1.77
CA ASP A 36 31.11 13.27 -2.15
C ASP A 36 30.29 14.05 -3.20
N GLU A 37 30.37 15.39 -3.19
CA GLU A 37 29.59 16.28 -4.08
C GLU A 37 29.93 16.04 -5.57
N ASP A 38 31.17 15.64 -5.84
CA ASP A 38 31.61 15.24 -7.18
C ASP A 38 31.20 13.80 -7.51
N LYS A 39 30.20 13.66 -8.39
CA LYS A 39 29.69 12.36 -8.89
C LYS A 39 30.77 11.42 -9.43
N SER A 40 31.90 11.94 -9.94
CA SER A 40 33.01 11.13 -10.46
C SER A 40 34.17 10.96 -9.48
N SER A 41 34.03 11.39 -8.22
CA SER A 41 35.08 11.25 -7.21
C SER A 41 35.45 9.77 -7.06
N VAL A 42 36.75 9.50 -6.92
CA VAL A 42 37.32 8.16 -6.71
C VAL A 42 36.67 7.43 -5.52
N ILE A 43 36.18 8.18 -4.54
CA ILE A 43 35.45 7.68 -3.38
C ILE A 43 34.07 7.11 -3.78
N ASN A 44 33.32 7.81 -4.63
CA ASN A 44 32.02 7.37 -5.16
C ASN A 44 32.19 6.16 -6.10
N LEU A 45 33.28 6.13 -6.89
CA LEU A 45 33.58 5.01 -7.78
C LEU A 45 34.07 3.76 -7.01
N ALA A 46 34.87 3.95 -5.95
CA ALA A 46 35.32 2.85 -5.09
C ALA A 46 34.18 2.26 -4.24
N ALA A 47 33.24 3.09 -3.78
CA ALA A 47 32.04 2.62 -3.07
C ALA A 47 31.13 1.76 -3.98
N ASN A 48 31.13 2.02 -5.29
CA ASN A 48 30.39 1.24 -6.29
C ASN A 48 31.23 0.13 -6.96
N ALA A 49 32.51 -0.04 -6.61
CA ALA A 49 33.37 -1.04 -7.21
C ALA A 49 33.09 -2.45 -6.63
N PRO A 50 32.84 -3.48 -7.45
CA PRO A 50 32.75 -4.85 -6.97
C PRO A 50 34.00 -5.29 -6.20
N LEU A 51 33.77 -5.89 -5.03
CA LEU A 51 34.83 -6.34 -4.13
C LEU A 51 35.83 -7.25 -4.87
N PRO A 52 37.16 -7.04 -4.69
CA PRO A 52 38.17 -7.92 -5.28
C PRO A 52 38.06 -9.32 -4.67
N GLY A 53 37.48 -10.26 -5.43
CA GLY A 53 37.31 -11.65 -5.02
C GLY A 53 36.25 -12.43 -5.82
N THR A 54 35.30 -11.76 -6.47
CA THR A 54 34.35 -12.41 -7.41
C THR A 54 34.77 -12.12 -8.85
N LYS A 55 35.26 -13.15 -9.54
CA LYS A 55 35.61 -13.10 -10.98
C LYS A 55 34.44 -12.52 -11.79
N LYS A 56 34.69 -11.38 -12.43
CA LYS A 56 33.96 -10.95 -13.64
C LYS A 56 34.60 -11.65 -14.83
N GLU A 57 33.85 -12.52 -15.49
CA GLU A 57 34.15 -12.93 -16.86
C GLU A 57 33.53 -11.89 -17.80
N ASN A 58 34.39 -11.26 -18.58
CA ASN A 58 34.05 -10.26 -19.59
C ASN A 58 33.60 -10.97 -20.86
N THR A 59 32.50 -10.58 -21.50
CA THR A 59 32.36 -10.78 -22.95
C THR A 59 31.52 -9.67 -23.56
N GLU A 60 32.17 -8.96 -24.48
CA GLU A 60 31.64 -7.98 -25.44
C GLU A 60 30.56 -8.62 -26.33
N GLN A 61 29.58 -7.86 -26.82
CA GLN A 61 28.71 -8.36 -27.89
C GLN A 61 28.57 -7.35 -29.05
N PRO A 62 29.11 -7.68 -30.25
CA PRO A 62 28.76 -7.06 -31.51
C PRO A 62 27.49 -7.70 -32.13
N SER A 63 26.84 -6.95 -33.01
CA SER A 63 25.58 -7.20 -33.74
C SER A 63 25.50 -8.47 -34.62
N GLN A 64 24.32 -9.13 -34.71
CA GLN A 64 23.46 -9.23 -35.92
C GLN A 64 22.40 -10.39 -35.94
N ALA A 65 21.16 -10.02 -36.33
CA ALA A 65 20.07 -10.74 -37.04
C ALA A 65 19.28 -11.95 -36.47
N GLY A 66 17.96 -11.74 -36.30
CA GLY A 66 16.94 -12.51 -37.01
C GLY A 66 16.08 -13.52 -36.24
N ASN A 67 14.97 -13.08 -35.62
CA ASN A 67 13.65 -13.64 -35.91
C ASN A 67 12.54 -12.71 -35.41
N SER A 68 11.65 -12.33 -36.34
CA SER A 68 10.43 -11.58 -36.07
C SER A 68 9.31 -12.54 -35.70
N GLU A 69 8.71 -12.39 -34.52
CA GLU A 69 7.28 -12.65 -34.33
C GLU A 69 6.66 -11.56 -33.45
N ALA A 70 5.53 -11.07 -33.92
CA ALA A 70 4.88 -9.83 -33.52
C ALA A 70 4.30 -9.88 -32.11
N SER A 71 4.50 -8.81 -31.34
CA SER A 71 3.38 -8.03 -30.81
C SER A 71 3.87 -6.70 -30.27
N GLY A 72 3.32 -5.60 -30.79
CA GLY A 72 3.66 -4.25 -30.36
C GLY A 72 3.30 -4.03 -28.90
N ALA A 73 4.31 -3.73 -28.08
CA ALA A 73 4.11 -3.06 -26.81
C ALA A 73 5.15 -1.96 -26.71
N THR A 74 4.68 -0.74 -26.95
CA THR A 74 5.31 0.54 -26.61
C THR A 74 6.29 0.41 -25.44
N SER A 75 7.57 0.74 -25.66
CA SER A 75 8.56 0.86 -24.58
C SER A 75 8.17 2.05 -23.69
N ARG A 76 7.29 1.81 -22.72
CA ARG A 76 7.03 2.80 -21.68
C ARG A 76 8.32 3.01 -20.90
N PRO A 77 8.82 4.25 -20.77
CA PRO A 77 9.96 4.51 -19.90
C PRO A 77 9.58 4.07 -18.48
N LYS A 78 10.49 3.36 -17.81
CA LYS A 78 10.29 3.01 -16.39
C LYS A 78 10.15 4.33 -15.62
N PRO A 79 9.14 4.48 -14.75
CA PRO A 79 8.97 5.69 -13.96
C PRO A 79 10.22 5.91 -13.08
N SER A 80 10.60 7.16 -12.88
CA SER A 80 11.70 7.50 -11.97
C SER A 80 11.35 7.08 -10.54
N PHE A 81 12.38 6.72 -9.77
CA PHE A 81 12.23 6.36 -8.36
C PHE A 81 11.39 7.38 -7.59
N ASP A 82 11.71 8.67 -7.74
CA ASP A 82 10.97 9.77 -7.08
C ASP A 82 9.50 9.83 -7.47
N SER A 83 9.16 9.52 -8.73
CA SER A 83 7.77 9.49 -9.18
C SER A 83 7.00 8.37 -8.50
N VAL A 84 7.62 7.19 -8.37
CA VAL A 84 7.00 6.03 -7.71
C VAL A 84 6.85 6.26 -6.22
N ILE A 85 7.86 6.84 -5.57
CA ILE A 85 7.80 7.20 -4.15
C ILE A 85 6.69 8.22 -3.88
N ASN A 86 6.55 9.24 -4.72
CA ASN A 86 5.48 10.24 -4.57
C ASN A 86 4.09 9.62 -4.76
N GLU A 87 3.92 8.69 -5.69
CA GLU A 87 2.67 7.95 -5.90
C GLU A 87 2.33 7.08 -4.67
N LEU A 88 3.28 6.27 -4.20
CA LEU A 88 3.12 5.42 -3.02
C LEU A 88 2.83 6.23 -1.76
N SER A 89 3.53 7.35 -1.57
CA SER A 89 3.30 8.26 -0.45
C SER A 89 1.90 8.88 -0.50
N THR A 90 1.45 9.30 -1.68
CA THR A 90 0.11 9.85 -1.87
C THR A 90 -0.96 8.80 -1.52
N ASP A 91 -0.79 7.55 -1.97
CA ASP A 91 -1.74 6.48 -1.66
C ASP A 91 -1.80 6.17 -0.16
N ILE A 92 -0.64 6.09 0.51
CA ILE A 92 -0.57 5.91 1.98
C ILE A 92 -1.34 7.02 2.72
N ILE A 93 -1.16 8.28 2.29
CA ILE A 93 -1.86 9.43 2.91
C ILE A 93 -3.37 9.34 2.67
N LEU A 94 -3.80 9.03 1.45
CA LEU A 94 -5.21 8.91 1.11
C LEU A 94 -5.87 7.74 1.87
N LYS A 95 -5.17 6.60 2.00
CA LYS A 95 -5.60 5.45 2.80
C LYS A 95 -5.74 5.79 4.28
N SER A 96 -4.77 6.52 4.85
CA SER A 96 -4.85 7.00 6.23
C SER A 96 -6.09 7.88 6.46
N ARG A 97 -6.37 8.80 5.52
CA ARG A 97 -7.59 9.63 5.59
C ARG A 97 -8.87 8.81 5.47
N GLN A 98 -8.89 7.81 4.58
CA GLN A 98 -10.02 6.90 4.42
C GLN A 98 -10.30 6.12 5.71
N ILE A 99 -9.25 5.64 6.38
CA ILE A 99 -9.35 4.96 7.67
C ILE A 99 -9.99 5.87 8.72
N SER A 100 -9.56 7.13 8.82
CA SER A 100 -10.17 8.11 9.74
C SER A 100 -11.67 8.31 9.46
N MET A 101 -12.07 8.47 8.20
CA MET A 101 -13.50 8.60 7.85
C MET A 101 -14.30 7.35 8.20
N ILE A 102 -13.72 6.16 8.03
CA ILE A 102 -14.39 4.90 8.38
C ILE A 102 -14.59 4.83 9.90
N ILE A 103 -13.59 5.20 10.69
CA ILE A 103 -13.67 5.27 12.16
C ILE A 103 -14.80 6.21 12.60
N ASP A 104 -14.87 7.41 12.01
CA ASP A 104 -15.91 8.41 12.34
C ASP A 104 -17.32 7.92 11.95
N SER A 105 -17.42 7.05 10.96
CA SER A 105 -18.68 6.48 10.48
C SER A 105 -19.11 5.19 11.21
N LEU A 106 -18.34 4.74 12.23
CA LEU A 106 -18.65 3.49 12.93
C LEU A 106 -19.98 3.62 13.69
N PRO A 107 -20.96 2.72 13.44
CA PRO A 107 -22.24 2.77 14.13
C PRO A 107 -22.05 2.48 15.62
N GLY A 108 -22.59 3.35 16.47
CA GLY A 108 -22.47 3.20 17.92
C GLY A 108 -21.17 3.73 18.53
N ILE A 109 -20.28 4.37 17.73
CA ILE A 109 -19.13 5.11 18.26
C ILE A 109 -19.62 6.15 19.29
N GLY A 110 -19.09 6.09 20.52
CA GLY A 110 -19.45 7.02 21.61
C GLY A 110 -20.77 6.72 22.35
N THR A 111 -21.49 5.65 22.02
CA THR A 111 -22.68 5.23 22.78
C THR A 111 -22.33 4.21 23.86
N LEU A 112 -22.91 4.37 25.05
CA LEU A 112 -22.68 3.43 26.16
C LEU A 112 -23.46 2.12 25.89
N PRO A 113 -22.93 0.94 26.27
CA PRO A 113 -23.62 -0.34 26.07
C PRO A 113 -25.02 -0.39 26.68
N GLU A 114 -25.24 0.29 27.81
CA GLU A 114 -26.55 0.39 28.46
C GLU A 114 -27.60 1.09 27.58
N THR A 115 -27.23 2.20 26.94
CA THR A 115 -28.11 2.92 26.00
C THR A 115 -28.43 2.07 24.77
N GLN A 116 -27.45 1.30 24.28
CA GLN A 116 -27.66 0.38 23.17
C GLN A 116 -28.64 -0.74 23.55
N LEU A 117 -28.47 -1.35 24.73
CA LEU A 117 -29.36 -2.39 25.24
C LEU A 117 -30.78 -1.88 25.46
N LYS A 118 -30.94 -0.68 26.02
CA LYS A 118 -32.25 -0.05 26.16
C LYS A 118 -32.92 0.17 24.81
N THR A 119 -32.19 0.70 23.83
CA THR A 119 -32.69 0.91 22.46
C THR A 119 -33.12 -0.41 21.83
N ILE A 120 -32.36 -1.50 22.05
CA ILE A 120 -32.73 -2.84 21.59
C ILE A 120 -34.02 -3.30 22.27
N GLY A 121 -34.17 -3.11 23.58
CA GLY A 121 -35.41 -3.44 24.31
C GLY A 121 -36.62 -2.69 23.77
N ASP A 122 -36.52 -1.38 23.61
CA ASP A 122 -37.58 -0.53 23.08
C ASP A 122 -37.99 -0.96 21.65
N LEU A 123 -37.02 -1.27 20.80
CA LEU A 123 -37.27 -1.79 19.45
C LEU A 123 -37.92 -3.19 19.46
N VAL A 124 -37.52 -4.06 20.38
CA VAL A 124 -38.13 -5.39 20.54
C VAL A 124 -39.58 -5.25 20.98
N ASP A 125 -39.87 -4.38 21.94
CA ASP A 125 -41.25 -4.13 22.40
C ASP A 125 -42.10 -3.51 21.29
N GLU A 126 -41.56 -2.56 20.52
CA GLU A 126 -42.23 -1.98 19.35
C GLU A 126 -42.52 -3.05 18.29
N THR A 127 -41.55 -3.92 17.97
CA THR A 127 -41.77 -5.01 17.02
C THR A 127 -42.78 -6.03 17.54
N ASN A 128 -42.82 -6.34 18.84
CA ASN A 128 -43.80 -7.24 19.44
C ASN A 128 -45.21 -6.63 19.47
N CYS A 129 -45.34 -5.33 19.77
CA CYS A 129 -46.59 -4.60 19.66
C CYS A 129 -47.07 -4.50 18.21
N SER A 130 -46.16 -4.26 17.27
CA SER A 130 -46.48 -4.11 15.85
C SER A 130 -46.76 -5.44 15.14
N ASN A 131 -46.08 -6.53 15.51
CA ASN A 131 -46.36 -7.85 14.95
C ASN A 131 -47.68 -8.41 15.46
N GLY A 132 -48.24 -7.86 16.53
CA GLY A 132 -49.43 -8.39 17.14
C GLY A 132 -49.18 -9.83 17.59
N VAL A 133 -49.08 -10.00 18.89
CA VAL A 133 -49.94 -10.99 19.53
C VAL A 133 -51.40 -10.65 19.14
N LYS A 134 -51.78 -10.90 17.87
CA LYS A 134 -53.13 -11.30 17.50
C LYS A 134 -53.24 -12.70 18.08
N SER A 135 -53.44 -12.76 19.39
CA SER A 135 -54.12 -13.86 20.02
C SER A 135 -55.40 -14.10 19.22
N SER A 136 -55.37 -15.12 18.37
CA SER A 136 -56.54 -15.94 18.14
C SER A 136 -56.42 -17.18 19.00
#